data_AF-A0A4W5N020-F1
#
_entry.id   AF-A0A4W5N020-F1
#
_cell.length_a   1.000
_cell.length_b   1.000
_cell.length_c   1.000
_cell.angle_alpha   90.00
_cell.angle_beta   90.00
_cell.angle_gamma   90.00
#
_symmetry.space_group_name_H-M   'P 1'
#
loop_
_entity.id
_entity.type
_entity.pdbx_description
1 polymer ?
#
loop_
_entity_poly.entity_id
_entity_poly.type
_entity_poly.pdbx_seq_one_letter_code
_entity_poly.pdbx_strand_id
1 'polypeptide(L)'
;MSVFASLGKKLGPNGGLTKMPNQVAEEMQQLRGIDLWPHLPDIAKTLGWKDMKQVAERSGMTIATIESHQLNSPNDTEEQCSSLLRAWVEKNGMTTASETLIQTLRRMNKNAKANNIVAIISNKDNTV
;
A
#
# COMPACT_ATOMS: atom_id res chain seq x y z
N MET A 1 10.70 43.38 19.78
CA MET A 1 11.58 43.74 18.65
C MET A 1 12.69 42.69 18.55
N SER A 2 12.48 41.64 17.75
CA SER A 2 13.59 40.79 17.31
C SER A 2 13.43 40.58 15.81
N VAL A 3 14.38 41.16 15.08
CA VAL A 3 14.53 41.09 13.64
C VAL A 3 15.22 39.77 13.29
N PHE A 4 14.61 38.96 12.43
CA PHE A 4 15.33 37.92 11.72
C PHE A 4 15.52 38.36 10.28
N ALA A 5 16.78 38.65 9.95
CA ALA A 5 17.24 38.97 8.63
C ALA A 5 17.18 37.74 7.72
N SER A 6 16.80 38.01 6.48
CA SER A 6 16.68 37.10 5.35
C SER A 6 18.03 36.49 4.94
N LEU A 7 18.02 35.22 4.51
CA LEU A 7 19.02 34.71 3.59
C LEU A 7 18.33 33.90 2.49
N GLY A 8 18.19 34.52 1.32
CA GLY A 8 17.75 33.84 0.12
C GLY A 8 18.85 32.93 -0.46
N LYS A 9 18.43 31.86 -1.15
CA LYS A 9 19.20 31.24 -2.23
C LYS A 9 18.30 30.44 -3.17
N LYS A 10 18.05 31.07 -4.32
CA LYS A 10 18.19 30.59 -5.70
C LYS A 10 17.62 29.20 -6.08
N LEU A 11 16.70 29.28 -7.05
CA LEU A 11 16.03 28.25 -7.85
C LEU A 11 16.94 27.13 -8.38
N GLY A 12 16.40 25.92 -8.40
CA GLY A 12 16.68 24.89 -9.40
C GLY A 12 15.36 24.23 -9.83
N PRO A 13 15.06 24.08 -11.13
CA PRO A 13 13.88 23.35 -11.58
C PRO A 13 14.31 21.90 -11.81
N ASN A 14 14.14 21.03 -10.81
CA ASN A 14 14.22 19.60 -11.02
C ASN A 14 13.17 18.91 -10.15
N GLY A 15 12.14 18.41 -10.83
CA GLY A 15 11.01 17.70 -10.23
C GLY A 15 11.48 16.43 -9.52
N GLY A 16 11.51 16.51 -8.20
CA GLY A 16 11.57 15.38 -7.30
C GLY A 16 10.79 15.79 -6.06
N LEU A 17 9.47 15.59 -6.08
CA LEU A 17 8.61 15.78 -4.92
C LEU A 17 9.01 14.75 -3.85
N THR A 18 10.06 15.04 -3.09
CA THR A 18 10.28 14.43 -1.79
C THR A 18 9.15 14.90 -0.90
N LYS A 19 8.07 14.10 -0.80
CA LYS A 19 7.01 14.30 0.21
C LYS A 19 7.72 14.45 1.55
N MET A 20 7.50 15.58 2.23
CA MET A 20 8.09 15.84 3.53
C MET A 20 7.66 14.75 4.52
N PRO A 21 8.51 14.36 5.50
CA PRO A 21 8.22 13.25 6.42
C PRO A 21 6.85 13.37 7.12
N ASN A 22 6.37 14.61 7.34
CA ASN A 22 5.06 14.87 7.94
C ASN A 22 3.88 14.39 7.09
N GLN A 23 3.93 14.52 5.76
CA GLN A 23 2.80 14.13 4.90
C GLN A 23 2.63 12.62 4.79
N VAL A 24 3.73 11.87 4.86
CA VAL A 24 3.66 10.41 4.84
C VAL A 24 3.04 9.88 6.14
N ALA A 25 3.37 10.51 7.27
CA ALA A 25 2.79 10.17 8.56
C ALA A 25 1.27 10.49 8.63
N GLU A 26 0.86 11.65 8.12
CA GLU A 26 -0.56 12.04 8.03
C GLU A 26 -1.38 11.10 7.12
N GLU A 27 -0.82 10.71 5.96
CA GLU A 27 -1.44 9.73 5.05
C GLU A 27 -1.59 8.35 5.72
N MET A 28 -0.60 7.91 6.51
CA MET A 28 -0.70 6.64 7.24
C MET A 28 -1.74 6.68 8.36
N GLN A 29 -1.90 7.82 9.03
CA GLN A 29 -2.94 8.00 10.05
C GLN A 29 -4.34 7.93 9.45
N GLN A 30 -4.55 8.45 8.24
CA GLN A 30 -5.83 8.38 7.54
C GLN A 30 -6.19 6.95 7.09
N LEU A 31 -5.19 6.11 6.81
CA LEU A 31 -5.43 4.73 6.38
C LEU A 31 -5.75 3.78 7.54
N ARG A 32 -5.39 4.15 8.77
CA ARG A 32 -5.61 3.30 9.94
C ARG A 32 -7.10 3.12 10.22
N GLY A 33 -7.52 1.88 10.42
CA GLY A 33 -8.92 1.54 10.69
C GLY A 33 -9.79 1.39 9.45
N ILE A 34 -9.25 1.62 8.25
CA ILE A 34 -9.99 1.34 7.02
C ILE A 34 -10.00 -0.16 6.75
N ASP A 35 -11.19 -0.71 6.58
CA ASP A 35 -11.37 -2.09 6.19
C ASP A 35 -10.99 -2.30 4.72
N LEU A 36 -10.04 -3.20 4.46
CA LEU A 36 -9.63 -3.54 3.10
C LEU A 36 -10.60 -4.51 2.41
N TRP A 37 -11.45 -5.24 3.15
CA TRP A 37 -12.34 -6.28 2.60
C TRP A 37 -13.17 -5.84 1.39
N PRO A 38 -13.84 -4.67 1.40
CA PRO A 38 -14.64 -4.19 0.28
C PRO A 38 -13.81 -3.86 -0.98
N HIS A 39 -12.51 -3.68 -0.82
CA HIS A 39 -11.59 -3.22 -1.86
C HIS A 39 -10.64 -4.32 -2.33
N LEU A 40 -10.64 -5.52 -1.71
CA LEU A 40 -9.68 -6.58 -2.03
C LEU A 40 -9.62 -6.95 -3.51
N PRO A 41 -10.74 -7.07 -4.27
CA PRO A 41 -10.67 -7.39 -5.69
C PRO A 41 -9.95 -6.30 -6.50
N ASP A 42 -10.30 -5.03 -6.27
CA ASP A 42 -9.70 -3.88 -6.95
C ASP A 42 -8.21 -3.72 -6.60
N ILE A 43 -7.87 -3.97 -5.34
CA ILE A 43 -6.49 -3.97 -4.84
C ILE A 43 -5.70 -5.12 -5.47
N ALA A 44 -6.23 -6.35 -5.47
CA ALA A 44 -5.59 -7.53 -6.03
C ALA A 44 -5.29 -7.33 -7.52
N LYS A 45 -6.23 -6.76 -8.28
CA LYS A 45 -6.05 -6.41 -9.69
C LYS A 45 -4.94 -5.38 -9.92
N THR A 46 -4.88 -4.35 -9.07
CA THR A 46 -3.86 -3.28 -9.16
C THR A 46 -2.47 -3.78 -8.72
N LEU A 47 -2.44 -4.62 -7.70
CA LEU A 47 -1.23 -5.15 -7.11
C LEU A 47 -0.61 -6.25 -7.99
N GLY A 48 -1.42 -7.23 -8.38
CA GLY A 48 -1.02 -8.41 -9.13
C GLY A 48 -0.20 -9.40 -8.30
N TRP A 49 -0.23 -10.67 -8.73
CA TRP A 49 0.38 -11.80 -8.02
C TRP A 49 1.83 -11.56 -7.60
N LYS A 50 2.68 -11.08 -8.52
CA LYS A 50 4.12 -10.92 -8.28
C LYS A 50 4.42 -9.95 -7.12
N ASP A 51 3.72 -8.81 -7.06
CA ASP A 51 3.93 -7.84 -6.00
C ASP A 51 3.26 -8.29 -4.70
N MET A 52 2.10 -8.98 -4.78
CA MET A 52 1.45 -9.56 -3.60
C MET A 52 2.30 -10.63 -2.92
N LYS A 53 2.95 -11.52 -3.70
CA LYS A 53 3.90 -12.51 -3.19
C LYS A 53 5.01 -11.83 -2.37
N GLN A 54 5.62 -10.78 -2.89
CA GLN A 54 6.66 -10.04 -2.19
C GLN A 54 6.15 -9.34 -0.92
N VAL A 55 4.92 -8.82 -0.94
CA VAL A 55 4.27 -8.26 0.26
C VAL A 55 4.10 -9.35 1.33
N ALA A 56 3.56 -10.51 0.96
CA ALA A 56 3.36 -11.64 1.87
C ALA A 56 4.67 -12.14 2.48
N GLU A 57 5.73 -12.29 1.66
CA GLU A 57 7.07 -12.68 2.11
C GLU A 57 7.64 -11.66 3.12
N ARG A 58 7.53 -10.36 2.83
CA ARG A 58 8.04 -9.29 3.71
C ARG A 58 7.25 -9.14 5.01
N SER A 59 6.02 -9.63 5.06
CA SER A 59 5.20 -9.75 6.27
C SER A 59 5.38 -11.08 7.01
N GLY A 60 6.35 -11.91 6.60
CA GLY A 60 6.67 -13.16 7.26
C GLY A 60 5.64 -14.27 7.05
N MET A 61 4.85 -14.24 5.97
CA MET A 61 4.14 -15.46 5.51
C MET A 61 5.15 -16.45 4.96
N THR A 62 4.95 -17.74 5.24
CA THR A 62 5.87 -18.78 4.76
C THR A 62 5.70 -18.98 3.25
N ILE A 63 6.79 -19.34 2.58
CA ILE A 63 6.77 -19.64 1.14
C ILE A 63 5.76 -20.76 0.84
N ALA A 64 5.69 -21.77 1.70
CA ALA A 64 4.73 -22.87 1.57
C ALA A 64 3.26 -22.38 1.58
N THR A 65 2.90 -21.46 2.48
CA THR A 65 1.55 -20.87 2.48
C THR A 65 1.31 -20.10 1.19
N ILE A 66 2.26 -19.29 0.74
CA ILE A 66 2.13 -18.50 -0.50
C ILE A 66 1.94 -19.41 -1.72
N GLU A 67 2.78 -20.44 -1.87
CA GLU A 67 2.72 -21.37 -3.01
C GLU A 67 1.44 -22.20 -3.00
N SER A 68 0.88 -22.52 -1.83
CA SER A 68 -0.41 -23.20 -1.75
C SER A 68 -1.54 -22.39 -2.40
N HIS A 69 -1.56 -21.06 -2.24
CA HIS A 69 -2.52 -20.18 -2.91
C HIS A 69 -2.30 -20.13 -4.43
N GLN A 70 -1.06 -20.30 -4.90
CA GLN A 70 -0.76 -20.39 -6.33
C GLN A 70 -1.30 -21.69 -6.95
N LEU A 71 -1.09 -22.80 -6.24
CA LEU A 71 -1.45 -24.15 -6.69
C LEU A 71 -2.96 -24.41 -6.67
N ASN A 72 -3.69 -23.73 -5.79
CA ASN A 72 -5.15 -23.88 -5.68
C ASN A 72 -5.92 -23.28 -6.87
N SER A 73 -5.34 -22.33 -7.59
CA SER A 73 -5.99 -21.64 -8.70
C SER A 73 -5.04 -21.44 -9.88
N PRO A 74 -4.49 -22.50 -10.49
CA PRO A 74 -3.33 -22.42 -11.39
C PRO A 74 -3.58 -21.59 -12.66
N ASN A 75 -4.84 -21.48 -13.10
CA ASN A 75 -5.22 -20.78 -14.33
C ASN A 75 -5.79 -19.37 -14.08
N ASP A 76 -5.90 -18.95 -12.82
CA ASP A 76 -6.51 -17.67 -12.46
C ASP A 76 -5.60 -16.88 -11.53
N THR A 77 -4.73 -16.05 -12.13
CA THR A 77 -3.80 -15.22 -11.38
C THR A 77 -4.47 -14.14 -10.54
N GLU A 78 -5.69 -13.74 -10.89
CA GLU A 78 -6.46 -12.75 -10.13
C GLU A 78 -7.04 -13.41 -8.88
N GLU A 79 -7.58 -14.63 -8.99
CA GLU A 79 -8.05 -15.41 -7.84
C GLU A 79 -6.89 -15.81 -6.92
N GLN A 80 -5.73 -16.22 -7.48
CA GLN A 80 -4.52 -16.47 -6.68
C GLN A 80 -4.15 -15.25 -5.84
N CYS A 81 -4.12 -14.07 -6.46
CA CYS A 81 -3.77 -12.83 -5.81
C CYS A 81 -4.80 -12.43 -4.75
N SER A 82 -6.09 -12.56 -5.06
CA SER A 82 -7.18 -12.24 -4.15
C SER A 82 -7.20 -13.17 -2.94
N SER A 83 -6.99 -14.48 -3.16
CA SER A 83 -6.90 -15.49 -2.10
C SER A 83 -5.74 -15.22 -1.15
N LEU A 84 -4.54 -14.94 -1.70
CA LEU A 84 -3.37 -14.61 -0.88
C LEU A 84 -3.54 -13.27 -0.14
N LEU A 85 -4.14 -12.28 -0.78
CA LEU A 85 -4.41 -10.98 -0.15
C LEU A 85 -5.41 -11.11 1.01
N ARG A 86 -6.46 -11.92 0.87
CA ARG A 86 -7.39 -12.23 1.98
C ARG A 86 -6.66 -12.85 3.17
N ALA A 87 -5.90 -13.92 2.93
CA ALA A 87 -5.12 -14.58 3.99
C ALA A 87 -4.12 -13.64 4.66
N TRP A 88 -3.54 -12.72 3.89
CA TRP A 88 -2.64 -11.71 4.42
C TRP A 88 -3.36 -10.69 5.32
N VAL A 89 -4.56 -10.22 4.94
CA VAL A 89 -5.37 -9.31 5.77
C VAL A 89 -5.80 -9.98 7.07
N GLU A 90 -6.26 -11.24 7.01
CA GLU A 90 -6.62 -12.02 8.19
C GLU A 90 -5.45 -12.15 9.18
N LYS A 91 -4.23 -12.33 8.67
CA LYS A 91 -3.02 -12.41 9.50
C LYS A 91 -2.61 -11.08 10.12
N ASN A 92 -2.66 -9.98 9.36
CA ASN A 92 -2.18 -8.67 9.82
C ASN A 92 -3.22 -7.91 10.64
N GLY A 93 -4.50 -8.29 10.53
CA GLY A 93 -5.62 -7.63 11.20
C GLY A 93 -6.25 -6.54 10.34
N MET A 94 -7.59 -6.46 10.37
CA MET A 94 -8.38 -5.55 9.52
C MET A 94 -7.98 -4.07 9.64
N THR A 95 -7.63 -3.59 10.83
CA THR A 95 -7.43 -2.16 11.09
C THR A 95 -6.03 -1.64 10.74
N THR A 96 -5.05 -2.54 10.60
CA THR A 96 -3.63 -2.23 10.35
C THR A 96 -3.17 -2.72 8.98
N ALA A 97 -3.95 -3.55 8.31
CA ALA A 97 -3.62 -4.11 6.99
C ALA A 97 -3.44 -3.02 5.92
N SER A 98 -4.29 -2.00 5.89
CA SER A 98 -4.19 -0.86 4.97
C SER A 98 -2.85 -0.11 5.09
N GLU A 99 -2.52 0.33 6.31
CA GLU A 99 -1.27 1.00 6.64
C GLU A 99 -0.06 0.12 6.27
N THR A 100 -0.09 -1.14 6.68
CA THR A 100 1.01 -2.09 6.47
C THR A 100 1.23 -2.38 4.99
N LEU A 101 0.16 -2.49 4.19
CA LEU A 101 0.24 -2.74 2.75
C LEU A 101 0.91 -1.57 2.04
N ILE A 102 0.47 -0.34 2.32
CA ILE A 102 1.05 0.86 1.69
C ILE A 102 2.51 1.03 2.10
N GLN A 103 2.83 0.90 3.39
CA GLN A 103 4.23 0.98 3.85
C GLN A 103 5.13 -0.05 3.17
N THR A 104 4.65 -1.29 3.03
CA THR A 104 5.40 -2.35 2.36
C THR A 104 5.65 -2.02 0.90
N LEU A 105 4.64 -1.51 0.19
CA LEU A 105 4.78 -1.09 -1.21
C LEU A 105 5.74 0.09 -1.38
N ARG A 106 5.72 1.07 -0.48
CA ARG A 106 6.70 2.17 -0.47
C ARG A 106 8.12 1.64 -0.29
N ARG A 107 8.33 0.72 0.66
CA ARG A 107 9.64 0.04 0.87
C ARG A 107 10.07 -0.83 -0.30
N MET A 108 9.15 -1.22 -1.18
CA MET A 108 9.44 -1.93 -2.43
C MET A 108 9.70 -0.96 -3.62
N ASN A 109 9.72 0.36 -3.41
CA ASN A 109 9.73 1.39 -4.45
C ASN A 109 8.52 1.31 -5.42
N LYS A 110 7.41 0.68 -5.01
CA LYS A 110 6.17 0.56 -5.79
C LYS A 110 5.23 1.74 -5.55
N ASN A 111 5.78 2.95 -5.63
CA ASN A 111 5.09 4.20 -5.26
C ASN A 111 3.82 4.48 -6.06
N ALA A 112 3.82 4.16 -7.36
CA ALA A 112 2.64 4.33 -8.22
C ALA A 112 1.50 3.41 -7.78
N LYS A 113 1.80 2.14 -7.49
CA LYS A 113 0.79 1.16 -7.02
C LYS A 113 0.24 1.55 -5.66
N ALA A 114 1.11 1.98 -4.74
CA ALA A 114 0.70 2.50 -3.44
C ALA A 114 -0.30 3.67 -3.58
N ASN A 115 0.01 4.67 -4.42
CA ASN A 115 -0.92 5.79 -4.68
C ASN A 115 -2.27 5.33 -5.24
N ASN A 116 -2.25 4.39 -6.21
CA ASN A 116 -3.48 3.88 -6.81
C ASN A 116 -4.34 3.13 -5.79
N ILE A 117 -3.73 2.32 -4.93
CA ILE A 117 -4.44 1.60 -3.86
C ILE A 117 -5.04 2.58 -2.85
N VAL A 118 -4.29 3.62 -2.43
CA VAL A 118 -4.84 4.68 -1.58
C VAL A 118 -6.06 5.34 -2.25
N ALA A 119 -5.97 5.64 -3.55
CA ALA A 119 -7.11 6.21 -4.28
C ALA A 119 -8.33 5.25 -4.35
N ILE A 120 -8.12 3.94 -4.52
CA ILE A 120 -9.20 2.93 -4.52
C ILE A 120 -9.91 2.90 -3.16
N ILE A 121 -9.14 2.98 -2.08
CA ILE A 121 -9.67 2.97 -0.71
C ILE A 121 -10.42 4.28 -0.45
N SER A 122 -9.79 5.44 -0.69
CA SER A 122 -10.39 6.75 -0.42
C SER A 122 -11.59 7.11 -1.31
N ASN A 123 -11.63 6.67 -2.57
CA ASN A 123 -12.74 7.01 -3.47
C ASN A 123 -14.02 6.25 -3.15
N LYS A 124 -13.94 5.08 -2.51
CA LYS A 124 -15.08 4.21 -2.25
C LYS A 124 -15.63 4.38 -0.83
N ASP A 125 -14.86 5.00 0.07
CA ASP A 125 -15.35 5.59 1.32
C ASP A 125 -16.25 6.83 1.11
N ASN A 126 -16.07 7.58 0.01
CA ASN A 126 -16.88 8.78 -0.31
C ASN A 126 -18.25 8.48 -0.95
N THR A 127 -18.63 7.20 -1.09
CA THR A 127 -19.87 6.78 -1.76
C THR A 127 -21.00 6.33 -0.82
N VAL A 128 -20.96 6.70 0.47
CA VAL A 128 -22.05 6.41 1.41
C VAL A 128 -22.46 7.63 2.22
#